data_AF-Q0SD19-F1
#
_entry.id   AF-Q0SD19-F1
#
_cell.length_a   1.000
_cell.length_b   1.000
_cell.length_c   1.000
_cell.angle_alpha   90.00
_cell.angle_beta   90.00
_cell.angle_gamma   90.00
#
_symmetry.space_group_name_H-M   'P 1'
#
loop_
_entity.id
_entity.type
_entity.pdbx_description
1 polymer ?
#
loop_
_entity_poly.entity_id
_entity_poly.type
_entity_poly.pdbx_seq_one_letter_code
_entity_poly.pdbx_strand_id
1 'polypeptide(L)' 'MNFYPFNDIETISPRPMLFIAGENAHSREFTEEAYRLAGDRKELVIVPGAGHVDLYDRAEMIPFDKLTEFYTQNLT' A
#
# COMPACT_ATOMS: atom_id res chain seq x y z
N MET A 1 -11.92 -7.09 -22.35
CA MET A 1 -12.42 -6.52 -21.08
C MET A 1 -11.54 -5.33 -20.79
N ASN A 2 -12.09 -4.12 -20.77
CA ASN A 2 -11.33 -2.94 -20.35
C ASN A 2 -11.47 -2.84 -18.83
N PHE A 3 -10.44 -3.28 -18.10
CA PHE A 3 -10.42 -3.21 -16.63
C PHE A 3 -9.54 -2.03 -16.22
N TYR A 4 -10.11 -1.12 -15.43
CA TYR A 4 -9.42 0.07 -14.93
C TYR A 4 -9.40 -0.01 -13.39
N PRO A 5 -8.34 -0.59 -12.80
CA PRO A 5 -8.32 -0.98 -11.39
C PRO A 5 -8.46 0.18 -10.39
N PHE A 6 -8.16 1.41 -10.82
CA PHE A 6 -8.14 2.59 -9.95
C PHE A 6 -9.27 3.58 -10.25
N ASN A 7 -10.22 3.23 -11.13
CA ASN A 7 -11.43 4.05 -11.26
C ASN A 7 -12.15 4.08 -9.91
N ASP A 8 -12.56 5.27 -9.50
CA ASP A 8 -13.29 5.54 -8.26
C ASP A 8 -12.52 5.19 -6.97
N ILE A 9 -11.18 5.00 -7.02
CA ILE A 9 -10.37 4.69 -5.82
C ILE A 9 -10.49 5.77 -4.73
N GLU A 10 -10.73 7.02 -5.12
CA GLU A 10 -10.98 8.14 -4.22
C GLU A 10 -12.22 7.94 -3.34
N THR A 11 -13.21 7.14 -3.81
CA THR A 11 -14.44 6.82 -3.08
C THR A 11 -14.21 5.86 -1.89
N ILE A 12 -12.98 5.35 -1.73
CA ILE A 12 -12.59 4.64 -0.51
C ILE A 12 -12.61 5.61 0.69
N SER A 13 -12.23 6.87 0.49
CA SER A 13 -12.33 7.92 1.50
C SER A 13 -13.77 8.07 2.05
N PRO A 14 -13.97 8.30 3.36
CA PRO A 14 -12.97 8.61 4.40
C PRO A 14 -12.39 7.37 5.10
N ARG A 15 -12.59 6.16 4.56
CA ARG A 15 -11.91 4.98 5.10
C ARG A 15 -10.40 5.12 4.82
N PRO A 16 -9.55 4.79 5.79
CA PRO A 16 -8.11 4.94 5.64
C PRO A 16 -7.56 3.88 4.68
N MET A 17 -6.51 4.23 3.93
CA MET A 17 -5.77 3.31 3.07
C MET A 17 -4.30 3.30 3.43
N LEU A 18 -3.73 2.12 3.60
CA LEU A 18 -2.29 1.91 3.75
C LEU A 18 -1.74 1.21 2.52
N PHE A 19 -0.76 1.83 1.89
CA PHE A 19 -0.01 1.28 0.77
C PHE A 19 1.40 0.89 1.24
N ILE A 20 1.87 -0.28 0.82
CA ILE A 20 3.22 -0.79 1.15
C ILE A 20 3.86 -1.28 -0.14
N ALA A 21 5.06 -0.80 -0.45
CA ALA A 21 5.85 -1.27 -1.58
C ALA A 21 7.33 -1.36 -1.23
N GLY A 22 8.05 -2.28 -1.88
CA GLY A 22 9.51 -2.34 -1.80
C GLY A 22 10.17 -1.22 -2.59
N GLU A 23 11.25 -0.65 -2.07
CA GLU A 23 12.03 0.41 -2.73
C GLU A 23 12.48 0.03 -4.14
N ASN A 24 12.93 -1.22 -4.31
CA ASN A 24 13.47 -1.78 -5.54
C ASN A 24 12.45 -2.64 -6.31
N ALA A 25 11.17 -2.60 -5.92
CA ALA A 25 10.14 -3.37 -6.59
C ALA A 25 9.85 -2.78 -7.97
N HIS A 26 9.95 -3.59 -9.03
CA HIS A 26 9.53 -3.19 -10.38
C HIS A 26 8.05 -2.78 -10.43
N SER A 27 7.23 -3.31 -9.53
CA SER A 27 5.80 -3.02 -9.39
C SER A 27 5.50 -1.75 -8.58
N ARG A 28 6.52 -1.01 -8.10
CA ARG A 28 6.32 0.16 -7.22
C ARG A 28 5.47 1.25 -7.88
N GLU A 29 5.62 1.43 -9.19
CA GLU A 29 4.86 2.40 -9.99
C GLU A 29 3.34 2.23 -9.84
N PHE A 30 2.84 0.99 -9.71
CA PHE A 30 1.42 0.74 -9.50
C PHE A 30 0.94 1.24 -8.14
N THR A 31 1.79 1.14 -7.11
CA THR A 31 1.49 1.64 -5.77
C THR A 31 1.53 3.16 -5.72
N GLU A 32 2.52 3.78 -6.36
CA GLU A 32 2.64 5.25 -6.43
C GLU A 32 1.44 5.86 -7.17
N GLU A 33 0.99 5.24 -8.26
CA GLU A 33 -0.19 5.70 -9.00
C GLU A 33 -1.47 5.54 -8.19
N ALA A 34 -1.68 4.38 -7.54
CA ALA A 34 -2.83 4.17 -6.67
C ALA A 34 -2.84 5.17 -5.50
N TYR A 35 -1.67 5.43 -4.88
CA TYR A 35 -1.53 6.43 -3.83
C TYR A 35 -1.83 7.83 -4.34
N ARG A 36 -1.38 8.21 -5.54
CA ARG A 36 -1.66 9.51 -6.14
C ARG A 36 -3.17 9.72 -6.36
N LEU A 37 -3.87 8.69 -6.83
CA LEU A 37 -5.31 8.72 -7.12
C LEU A 37 -6.21 8.59 -5.88
N ALA A 38 -5.74 7.93 -4.81
CA ALA A 38 -6.53 7.72 -3.59
C ALA A 38 -6.94 9.03 -2.90
N GLY A 39 -8.00 8.98 -2.10
CA GLY A 39 -8.50 10.12 -1.31
C GLY A 39 -7.59 10.49 -0.12
N ASP A 40 -8.04 11.42 0.73
CA ASP A 40 -7.15 12.13 1.67
C ASP A 40 -6.59 11.29 2.83
N ARG A 41 -7.32 10.28 3.32
CA ARG A 41 -6.84 9.40 4.41
C ARG A 41 -6.01 8.25 3.86
N LYS A 42 -4.77 8.55 3.48
CA LYS A 42 -3.83 7.58 2.89
C LYS A 42 -2.43 7.69 3.46
N GLU A 43 -1.76 6.55 3.55
CA GLU A 43 -0.36 6.42 3.96
C GLU A 43 0.40 5.56 2.96
N LEU A 44 1.67 5.89 2.71
CA LEU A 44 2.57 5.11 1.85
C LEU A 44 3.84 4.75 2.62
N VAL A 45 4.14 3.46 2.67
CA VAL A 45 5.37 2.92 3.24
C VAL A 45 6.23 2.33 2.13
N ILE A 46 7.44 2.87 1.98
CA ILE A 46 8.47 2.31 1.11
C ILE A 46 9.44 1.52 1.97
N VAL A 47 9.54 0.21 1.74
CA VAL A 47 10.45 -0.69 2.46
C VAL A 47 11.84 -0.64 1.82
N PRO A 48 12.87 -0.06 2.48
CA PRO A 48 14.19 0.10 1.90
C PRO A 48 14.81 -1.25 1.50
N GLY A 49 15.49 -1.29 0.37
CA GLY A 49 16.16 -2.49 -0.13
C GLY A 49 15.24 -3.57 -0.72
N ALA A 50 13.96 -3.63 -0.33
CA ALA A 50 13.07 -4.72 -0.73
C ALA A 50 12.64 -4.65 -2.21
N GLY A 51 12.64 -5.82 -2.87
CA GLY A 51 12.00 -6.03 -4.17
C GLY A 51 10.52 -6.45 -4.05
N HIS A 52 9.90 -6.80 -5.18
CA HIS A 52 8.48 -7.19 -5.22
C HIS A 52 8.20 -8.47 -4.41
N VAL A 53 8.98 -9.52 -4.65
CA VAL A 53 8.78 -10.84 -4.02
C VAL A 53 9.31 -10.89 -2.59
N ASP A 54 10.18 -9.96 -2.19
CA ASP A 54 10.74 -9.95 -0.83
C ASP A 54 9.65 -9.76 0.22
N LEU A 55 8.59 -9.00 -0.11
CA LEU A 55 7.45 -8.80 0.79
C LEU A 55 6.45 -9.97 0.82
N TYR A 56 6.73 -11.09 0.13
CA TYR A 56 5.86 -12.28 0.15
C TYR A 56 6.20 -13.20 1.32
N ASP A 57 7.48 -13.39 1.61
CA ASP A 57 7.95 -14.42 2.54
C ASP A 57 9.14 -14.03 3.44
N ARG A 58 9.85 -12.92 3.16
CA ARG A 58 10.91 -12.41 4.04
C ARG A 58 10.28 -11.64 5.20
N ALA A 59 9.92 -12.38 6.25
CA ALA A 59 9.24 -11.84 7.42
C ALA A 59 9.98 -10.65 8.07
N GLU A 60 11.31 -10.59 7.95
CA GLU A 60 12.13 -9.48 8.43
C GLU A 60 12.01 -8.19 7.61
N MET A 61 11.49 -8.27 6.37
CA MET A 61 11.25 -7.12 5.50
C MET A 61 9.78 -6.68 5.50
N ILE A 62 8.85 -7.57 5.83
CA ILE A 62 7.42 -7.25 5.88
C ILE A 62 7.15 -6.34 7.09
N PRO A 63 6.57 -5.14 6.92
CA PRO A 63 6.34 -4.20 8.01
C PRO A 63 5.08 -4.58 8.84
N PHE A 64 5.13 -5.75 9.51
CA PHE A 64 4.02 -6.26 10.32
C PHE A 64 3.61 -5.33 11.45
N ASP A 65 4.56 -4.62 12.06
CA ASP A 65 4.26 -3.64 13.12
C ASP A 65 3.39 -2.50 12.59
N LYS A 66 3.67 -2.01 11.37
CA LYS A 66 2.87 -0.95 10.76
C LYS A 66 1.47 -1.42 10.36
N LEU A 67 1.36 -2.64 9.84
CA LEU A 67 0.06 -3.28 9.57
C LEU A 67 -0.76 -3.40 10.87
N THR A 68 -0.12 -3.89 11.93
CA THR A 68 -0.74 -4.06 13.25
C THR A 68 -1.21 -2.73 13.82
N GLU A 69 -0.38 -1.69 13.78
CA GLU A 69 -0.73 -0.33 14.19
C GLU A 69 -1.94 0.19 13.40
N PHE A 70 -1.87 0.13 12.06
CA PHE A 70 -2.90 0.65 11.18
C PHE A 70 -4.26 0.00 11.44
N TYR A 71 -4.31 -1.33 11.55
CA TYR A 71 -5.57 -2.03 11.80
C TYR A 71 -6.07 -1.84 13.23
N THR A 72 -5.19 -1.82 14.24
CA THR A 72 -5.58 -1.54 15.63
C THR A 72 -6.25 -0.18 15.77
N GLN A 73 -5.76 0.83 15.04
CA GLN A 73 -6.31 2.18 15.06
C GLN A 73 -7.62 2.33 14.28
N ASN A 74 -7.88 1.49 13.27
CA ASN A 74 -8.94 1.75 12.28
C ASN A 74 -10.01 0.65 12.14
N LEU A 75 -9.87 -0.49 12.82
CA LEU A 75 -10.90 -1.55 12.87
C LEU A 75 -11.69 -1.51 14.19
N THR A 76 -12.44 -0.43 14.39
CA THR A 76 -13.38 -0.27 15.52
C THR A 76 -14.76 -0.81 15.21
#